data_AF-A0A5B7X0R1-F1
#
_entry.id   AF-A0A5B7X0R1-F1
#
_cell.length_a   1.000
_cell.length_b   1.000
_cell.length_c   1.000
_cell.angle_alpha   90.00
_cell.angle_beta   90.00
_cell.angle_gamma   90.00
#
_symmetry.space_group_name_H-M   'P 1'
#
loop_
_entity.id
_entity.type
_entity.pdbx_description
1 polymer ?
#
loop_
_entity_poly.entity_id
_entity_poly.type
_entity_poly.pdbx_seq_one_letter_code
_entity_poly.pdbx_strand_id
1 'polypeptide(L)'
;MKKLLILTGIILLSIHATGQTPAETEENNYTNLSQEGTLPGIARLSEGWNILYPGGETLCAQGSEYKFFAKATNSNKLLVYLHGGGGCWDAETCDPERETYTHASQVEPQRHPENLNGIFDPEHPENPFVGYSMVVLPVCTGDSYLGARDVTYVIEKENGKPREFTVYHRGQTNTMAVMNWIYDNFESPQEIFVAGSSAGALATPFYASLLAQQYPEARVVGLSDDAGSFGREASAGSDPTKWGVPEVLQKHPGWEEFEGNAGIDQLFLFAARSAPNLELYQVDHAHDAVQKYYLELTGTGEDVQKLIQTNRETIRSQQPQFRSYTAGGFQHTILTRDHFYKYQEDGNRLSDWVASIAAGEQVKSVDCAEDCFKPGLIFTEQDLQIIDRTLALISNENSWNPSGERGPCPSRADSQSLRCAAVMAATEVTGKAPTGMKDVPPGLLELIFTITALQPDKYGGSPLIAYNNDPETNQEDMIATLEKVKETIKQGLEKQR
;
A
#
# COMPACT_ATOMS: atom_id res chain seq x y z
N MET A 1 8.46 -32.68 4.36
CA MET A 1 8.73 -31.63 5.36
C MET A 1 9.79 -30.69 4.81
N LYS A 2 9.39 -29.77 3.92
CA LYS A 2 10.22 -28.62 3.54
C LYS A 2 10.12 -27.64 4.70
N LYS A 3 11.24 -27.21 5.27
CA LYS A 3 11.26 -26.12 6.25
C LYS A 3 10.74 -24.88 5.55
N LEU A 4 9.49 -24.52 5.84
CA LEU A 4 8.92 -23.23 5.49
C LEU A 4 9.75 -22.20 6.27
N LEU A 5 10.63 -21.47 5.58
CA LEU A 5 11.21 -20.27 6.16
C LEU A 5 10.02 -19.33 6.40
N ILE A 6 9.73 -19.10 7.67
CA ILE A 6 8.82 -18.04 8.08
C ILE A 6 9.52 -16.74 7.69
N LEU A 7 9.26 -16.23 6.49
CA LEU A 7 9.42 -14.80 6.21
C LEU A 7 8.34 -14.12 7.05
N THR A 8 8.68 -13.82 8.29
CA THR A 8 7.97 -12.84 9.10
C THR A 8 8.08 -11.51 8.37
N GLY A 9 7.07 -11.25 7.54
CA GLY A 9 6.50 -9.94 7.26
C GLY A 9 7.46 -8.76 7.08
N ILE A 10 7.45 -8.25 5.84
CA ILE A 10 7.39 -6.81 5.57
C ILE A 10 6.07 -6.26 6.15
N ILE A 11 5.91 -6.40 7.47
CA ILE A 11 4.75 -6.03 8.27
C ILE A 11 5.25 -5.02 9.30
N LEU A 12 4.70 -3.81 9.15
CA LEU A 12 4.64 -2.69 10.09
C LEU A 12 5.89 -2.37 10.93
N LEU A 13 6.37 -1.15 10.71
CA LEU A 13 6.86 -0.31 11.80
C LEU A 13 5.73 -0.09 12.82
N SER A 14 5.54 -1.03 13.73
CA SER A 14 4.73 -0.85 14.94
C SER A 14 5.68 -0.60 16.12
N ILE A 15 5.69 0.65 16.59
CA ILE A 15 6.32 1.03 17.85
C ILE A 15 5.49 0.38 18.97
N HIS A 16 6.05 -0.65 19.61
CA HIS A 16 5.61 -1.04 20.95
C HIS A 16 6.43 -0.24 21.96
N ALA A 17 5.86 0.84 22.48
CA ALA A 17 6.36 1.46 23.69
C ALA A 17 5.81 0.68 24.88
N THR A 18 6.56 -0.29 25.40
CA THR A 18 6.25 -0.90 26.69
C THR A 18 6.89 -0.07 27.80
N GLY A 19 6.07 0.46 28.72
CA GLY A 19 6.58 0.90 30.01
C GLY A 19 5.96 2.16 30.61
N GLN A 20 4.66 2.43 30.44
CA GLN A 20 3.91 3.23 31.41
C GLN A 20 2.55 2.57 31.65
N THR A 21 2.25 2.32 32.93
CA THR A 21 0.90 2.08 33.44
C THR A 21 -0.12 2.98 32.73
N PRO A 22 -1.33 2.49 32.39
CA PRO A 22 -2.29 3.28 31.63
C PRO A 22 -2.68 4.50 32.46
N ALA A 23 -2.10 5.66 32.12
CA ALA A 23 -2.77 6.92 32.34
C ALA A 23 -3.95 6.92 31.37
N GLU A 24 -5.14 7.17 31.89
CA GLU A 24 -6.32 7.50 31.10
C GLU A 24 -5.92 8.61 30.10
N THR A 25 -5.62 8.25 28.86
CA THR A 25 -5.31 9.22 27.81
C THR A 25 -6.62 9.72 27.22
N GLU A 26 -6.71 11.04 27.18
CA GLU A 26 -7.81 11.87 26.71
C GLU A 26 -8.54 11.26 25.51
N GLU A 27 -9.87 11.19 25.61
CA GLU A 27 -10.77 11.00 24.47
C GLU A 27 -10.44 12.07 23.41
N ASN A 28 -9.79 11.66 22.33
CA ASN A 28 -9.79 12.46 21.11
C ASN A 28 -11.26 12.65 20.70
N ASN A 29 -11.70 13.91 20.68
CA ASN A 29 -13.05 14.35 20.32
C ASN A 29 -13.34 14.07 18.82
N TYR A 30 -13.39 12.80 18.42
CA TYR A 30 -14.01 12.41 17.17
C TYR A 30 -15.52 12.50 17.36
N THR A 31 -16.18 13.29 16.52
CA THR A 31 -17.65 13.39 16.54
C THR A 31 -18.22 12.03 16.11
N ASN A 32 -18.61 11.20 17.06
CA ASN A 32 -19.39 9.99 16.83
C ASN A 32 -20.78 10.41 16.29
N LEU A 33 -20.90 10.53 14.98
CA LEU A 33 -22.17 10.82 14.32
C LEU A 33 -22.89 9.52 13.99
N SER A 34 -23.36 8.82 15.02
CA SER A 34 -24.35 7.74 14.89
C SER A 34 -25.50 7.99 15.87
N GLN A 35 -26.32 9.00 15.58
CA GLN A 35 -27.67 9.06 16.14
C GLN A 35 -28.65 8.43 15.15
N GLU A 36 -29.31 7.35 15.56
CA GLU A 36 -30.51 6.78 14.92
C GLU A 36 -30.32 6.04 13.58
N GLY A 37 -29.29 5.19 13.46
CA GLY A 37 -29.24 4.15 12.41
C GLY A 37 -29.22 4.66 10.97
N THR A 38 -28.90 5.94 10.76
CA THR A 38 -28.72 6.55 9.44
C THR A 38 -27.41 7.31 9.45
N LEU A 39 -26.59 7.08 8.43
CA LEU A 39 -25.32 7.78 8.28
C LEU A 39 -25.56 9.30 8.13
N PRO A 40 -24.70 10.16 8.69
CA PRO A 40 -24.77 11.59 8.46
C PRO A 40 -24.58 11.88 6.97
N GLY A 41 -25.32 12.86 6.46
CA GLY A 41 -25.07 13.37 5.11
C GLY A 41 -23.79 14.20 5.09
N ILE A 42 -23.19 14.40 3.92
CA ILE A 42 -21.92 15.11 3.73
C ILE A 42 -21.97 16.54 4.29
N ALA A 43 -23.12 17.21 4.20
CA ALA A 43 -23.35 18.54 4.74
C ALA A 43 -23.40 18.59 6.28
N ARG A 44 -23.50 17.44 6.96
CA ARG A 44 -23.51 17.30 8.42
C ARG A 44 -22.17 16.82 8.99
N LEU A 45 -21.18 16.58 8.14
CA LEU A 45 -19.84 16.19 8.59
C LEU A 45 -19.12 17.37 9.25
N SER A 46 -18.33 17.07 10.28
CA SER A 46 -17.41 18.03 10.91
C SER A 46 -16.28 18.37 9.94
N GLU A 47 -15.62 19.51 10.15
CA GLU A 47 -14.40 19.86 9.42
C GLU A 47 -13.32 18.80 9.65
N GLY A 48 -12.61 18.42 8.58
CA GLY A 48 -11.57 17.39 8.64
C GLY A 48 -12.10 15.95 8.43
N TRP A 49 -11.41 14.98 9.02
CA TRP A 49 -11.74 13.56 8.89
C TRP A 49 -12.85 13.14 9.84
N ASN A 50 -13.83 12.42 9.31
CA ASN A 50 -14.95 11.86 10.06
C ASN A 50 -14.91 10.33 9.96
N ILE A 51 -15.18 9.64 11.07
CA ILE A 51 -15.31 8.18 11.12
C ILE A 51 -16.79 7.83 11.04
N LEU A 52 -17.16 6.98 10.08
CA LEU A 52 -18.54 6.62 9.79
C LEU A 52 -18.76 5.11 9.94
N TYR A 53 -19.86 4.76 10.62
CA TYR A 53 -20.24 3.40 10.96
C TYR A 53 -21.55 3.03 10.24
N PRO A 54 -21.50 2.33 9.11
CA PRO A 54 -22.69 2.01 8.32
C PRO A 54 -23.65 1.06 9.04
N GLY A 55 -23.17 0.23 9.96
CA GLY A 55 -23.99 -0.75 10.68
C GLY A 55 -24.63 -1.77 9.73
N GLY A 56 -25.85 -2.25 10.07
CA GLY A 56 -26.57 -3.22 9.24
C GLY A 56 -25.83 -4.55 9.11
N GLU A 57 -25.66 -5.05 7.89
CA GLU A 57 -24.92 -6.30 7.60
C GLU A 57 -23.41 -6.12 7.50
N THR A 58 -22.91 -4.88 7.59
CA THR A 58 -21.47 -4.61 7.49
C THR A 58 -20.72 -5.17 8.68
N LEU A 59 -19.58 -5.80 8.43
CA LEU A 59 -18.79 -6.50 9.45
C LEU A 59 -17.37 -6.75 8.96
N CYS A 60 -16.40 -6.72 9.87
CA CYS A 60 -15.05 -7.18 9.60
C CYS A 60 -14.91 -8.70 9.83
N ALA A 61 -13.81 -9.27 9.34
CA ALA A 61 -13.51 -10.71 9.32
C ALA A 61 -13.73 -11.46 10.64
N GLN A 62 -13.57 -10.77 11.79
CA GLN A 62 -13.68 -11.36 13.12
C GLN A 62 -14.95 -10.91 13.88
N GLY A 63 -15.93 -10.32 13.19
CA GLY A 63 -17.20 -9.91 13.79
C GLY A 63 -17.21 -8.53 14.43
N SER A 64 -16.14 -7.77 14.30
CA SER A 64 -16.05 -6.37 14.73
C SER A 64 -16.76 -5.44 13.74
N GLU A 65 -17.22 -4.31 14.25
CA GLU A 65 -17.93 -3.30 13.46
C GLU A 65 -17.05 -2.75 12.33
N TYR A 66 -17.64 -2.66 11.12
CA TYR A 66 -16.99 -2.01 9.99
C TYR A 66 -17.14 -0.50 10.08
N LYS A 67 -16.12 0.22 9.62
CA LYS A 67 -16.13 1.68 9.53
C LYS A 67 -15.32 2.17 8.35
N PHE A 68 -15.62 3.39 7.91
CA PHE A 68 -14.91 4.08 6.84
C PHE A 68 -14.69 5.54 7.21
N PHE A 69 -13.85 6.24 6.45
CA PHE A 69 -13.52 7.64 6.71
C PHE A 69 -14.05 8.53 5.59
N ALA A 70 -14.54 9.71 5.96
CA ALA A 70 -14.98 10.72 5.01
C ALA A 70 -14.44 12.11 5.38
N LYS A 71 -14.03 12.87 4.37
CA LYS A 71 -13.66 14.29 4.48
C LYS A 71 -14.38 15.07 3.39
N ALA A 72 -15.23 16.01 3.79
CA ALA A 72 -15.95 16.87 2.87
C ALA A 72 -15.12 18.12 2.55
N THR A 73 -14.87 18.38 1.26
CA THR A 73 -14.16 19.58 0.81
C THR A 73 -14.86 20.23 -0.39
N ASN A 74 -14.98 19.47 -1.49
CA ASN A 74 -15.60 19.91 -2.73
C ASN A 74 -16.53 18.81 -3.26
N SER A 75 -17.82 19.09 -3.43
CA SER A 75 -18.79 18.09 -3.92
C SER A 75 -18.61 17.72 -5.40
N ASN A 76 -17.84 18.50 -6.17
CA ASN A 76 -17.60 18.24 -7.59
C ASN A 76 -16.37 17.34 -7.83
N LYS A 77 -15.51 17.16 -6.83
CA LYS A 77 -14.25 16.39 -6.93
C LYS A 77 -14.18 15.37 -5.81
N LEU A 78 -14.22 14.09 -6.15
CA LEU A 78 -14.25 12.97 -5.20
C LEU A 78 -13.05 12.06 -5.41
N LEU A 79 -12.29 11.81 -4.35
CA LEU A 79 -11.32 10.72 -4.26
C LEU A 79 -11.91 9.57 -3.44
N VAL A 80 -12.06 8.40 -4.04
CA VAL A 80 -12.41 7.16 -3.32
C VAL A 80 -11.15 6.32 -3.21
N TYR A 81 -10.73 5.98 -1.99
CA TYR A 81 -9.50 5.24 -1.75
C TYR A 81 -9.75 3.90 -1.06
N LEU A 82 -9.27 2.81 -1.66
CA LEU A 82 -9.36 1.44 -1.15
C LEU A 82 -8.00 1.03 -0.55
N HIS A 83 -7.94 0.91 0.78
CA HIS A 83 -6.71 0.47 1.46
C HIS A 83 -6.24 -0.93 1.05
N GLY A 84 -4.93 -1.10 1.05
CA GLY A 84 -4.29 -2.41 1.06
C GLY A 84 -4.36 -3.08 2.43
N GLY A 85 -4.17 -4.41 2.43
CA GLY A 85 -4.17 -5.17 3.67
C GLY A 85 -4.26 -6.68 3.53
N GLY A 86 -3.75 -7.25 2.43
CA GLY A 86 -3.65 -8.69 2.24
C GLY A 86 -4.97 -9.41 1.95
N GLY A 87 -4.92 -10.74 2.00
CA GLY A 87 -6.06 -11.62 1.72
C GLY A 87 -5.84 -13.06 2.20
N CYS A 88 -6.91 -13.85 2.23
CA CYS A 88 -6.87 -15.24 2.66
C CYS A 88 -7.95 -16.10 1.99
N TRP A 89 -7.65 -17.34 1.62
CA TRP A 89 -8.52 -18.19 0.78
C TRP A 89 -8.66 -19.65 1.26
N ASP A 90 -7.96 -20.04 2.31
CA ASP A 90 -8.03 -21.37 2.91
C ASP A 90 -7.86 -21.31 4.43
N ALA A 91 -8.03 -22.45 5.11
CA ALA A 91 -7.98 -22.49 6.57
C ALA A 91 -6.61 -22.06 7.11
N GLU A 92 -5.53 -22.31 6.37
CA GLU A 92 -4.19 -21.95 6.79
C GLU A 92 -3.95 -20.44 6.68
N THR A 93 -4.31 -19.84 5.54
CA THR A 93 -4.15 -18.41 5.29
C THR A 93 -5.20 -17.58 6.03
N CYS A 94 -6.40 -18.09 6.30
CA CYS A 94 -7.45 -17.32 6.99
C CYS A 94 -7.37 -17.41 8.50
N ASP A 95 -6.44 -18.19 9.03
CA ASP A 95 -6.20 -18.35 10.45
C ASP A 95 -5.98 -16.99 11.14
N PRO A 96 -6.83 -16.58 12.11
CA PRO A 96 -6.64 -15.33 12.85
C PRO A 96 -5.36 -15.29 13.69
N GLU A 97 -4.69 -16.43 13.88
CA GLU A 97 -3.35 -16.50 14.51
C GLU A 97 -2.21 -16.14 13.51
N ARG A 98 -2.53 -15.87 12.24
CA ARG A 98 -1.59 -15.42 11.21
C ARG A 98 -1.87 -13.99 10.76
N GLU A 99 -0.84 -13.31 10.29
CA GLU A 99 -0.90 -11.91 9.80
C GLU A 99 -0.89 -11.84 8.26
N THR A 100 -1.60 -12.76 7.60
CA THR A 100 -1.79 -12.81 6.13
C THR A 100 -2.76 -11.76 5.61
N TYR A 101 -3.55 -11.13 6.48
CA TYR A 101 -4.41 -10.02 6.12
C TYR A 101 -4.70 -9.15 7.34
N THR A 102 -5.27 -7.99 7.08
CA THR A 102 -5.60 -7.01 8.11
C THR A 102 -6.91 -7.40 8.77
N HIS A 103 -6.91 -7.51 10.09
CA HIS A 103 -8.12 -7.65 10.89
C HIS A 103 -8.58 -6.28 11.42
N ALA A 104 -9.84 -6.13 11.82
CA ALA A 104 -10.40 -4.84 12.25
C ALA A 104 -9.63 -4.16 13.39
N SER A 105 -9.00 -4.92 14.28
CA SER A 105 -8.16 -4.41 15.38
C SER A 105 -6.92 -3.65 14.90
N GLN A 106 -6.54 -3.78 13.63
CA GLN A 106 -5.39 -3.13 12.99
C GLN A 106 -5.79 -1.93 12.13
N VAL A 107 -7.07 -1.55 12.10
CA VAL A 107 -7.57 -0.36 11.38
C VAL A 107 -7.21 0.95 12.11
N GLU A 108 -6.67 0.89 13.34
CA GLU A 108 -6.39 2.05 14.20
C GLU A 108 -4.97 2.04 14.80
N PRO A 109 -4.34 3.19 15.09
CA PRO A 109 -4.49 4.53 14.50
C PRO A 109 -3.63 4.74 13.22
N GLN A 110 -2.71 3.81 12.94
CA GLN A 110 -1.70 3.94 11.87
C GLN A 110 -2.29 4.01 10.44
N ARG A 111 -3.54 3.55 10.27
CA ARG A 111 -4.23 3.53 8.97
C ARG A 111 -5.27 4.62 8.85
N HIS A 112 -5.46 5.43 9.88
CA HIS A 112 -6.31 6.61 9.78
C HIS A 112 -5.70 7.55 8.72
N PRO A 113 -6.49 8.12 7.78
CA PRO A 113 -5.96 8.94 6.70
C PRO A 113 -5.12 10.14 7.14
N GLU A 114 -5.38 10.69 8.32
CA GLU A 114 -4.58 11.77 8.93
C GLU A 114 -3.12 11.37 9.24
N ASN A 115 -2.85 10.07 9.39
CA ASN A 115 -1.54 9.52 9.73
C ASN A 115 -0.80 9.03 8.49
N LEU A 116 -1.41 9.13 7.30
CA LEU A 116 -0.82 8.76 6.02
C LEU A 116 -0.08 9.94 5.37
N ASN A 117 0.74 9.67 4.36
CA ASN A 117 1.41 10.69 3.53
C ASN A 117 1.00 10.51 2.06
N GLY A 118 1.82 10.98 1.13
CA GLY A 118 1.54 10.89 -0.31
C GLY A 118 0.25 11.64 -0.63
N ILE A 119 -0.68 11.01 -1.32
CA ILE A 119 -1.96 11.62 -1.72
C ILE A 119 -2.83 12.11 -0.56
N PHE A 120 -2.52 11.70 0.68
CA PHE A 120 -3.21 12.15 1.89
C PHE A 120 -2.55 13.34 2.61
N ASP A 121 -1.33 13.72 2.23
CA ASP A 121 -0.63 14.88 2.82
C ASP A 121 -1.25 16.19 2.29
N PRO A 122 -2.01 16.93 3.12
CA PRO A 122 -2.69 18.14 2.65
C PRO A 122 -1.72 19.33 2.49
N GLU A 123 -0.50 19.24 3.01
CA GLU A 123 0.49 20.32 3.00
C GLU A 123 1.50 20.17 1.86
N HIS A 124 1.58 18.99 1.24
CA HIS A 124 2.52 18.76 0.15
C HIS A 124 2.10 19.53 -1.11
N PRO A 125 2.93 20.45 -1.64
CA PRO A 125 2.55 21.32 -2.76
C PRO A 125 2.30 20.56 -4.07
N GLU A 126 2.80 19.33 -4.18
CA GLU A 126 2.64 18.45 -5.33
C GLU A 126 1.52 17.41 -5.15
N ASN A 127 0.74 17.47 -4.07
CA ASN A 127 -0.42 16.58 -3.92
C ASN A 127 -1.54 16.98 -4.90
N PRO A 128 -1.89 16.14 -5.90
CA PRO A 128 -2.90 16.51 -6.90
C PRO A 128 -4.33 16.47 -6.35
N PHE A 129 -4.54 15.93 -5.16
CA PHE A 129 -5.86 15.77 -4.55
C PHE A 129 -6.17 16.81 -3.47
N VAL A 130 -5.35 17.85 -3.34
CA VAL A 130 -5.68 19.02 -2.51
C VAL A 130 -7.01 19.60 -2.98
N GLY A 131 -7.97 19.71 -2.06
CA GLY A 131 -9.30 20.23 -2.35
C GLY A 131 -10.36 19.18 -2.75
N TYR A 132 -9.99 17.90 -2.91
CA TYR A 132 -10.97 16.84 -3.14
C TYR A 132 -11.75 16.54 -1.85
N SER A 133 -13.03 16.19 -1.98
CA SER A 133 -13.67 15.37 -0.95
C SER A 133 -13.09 13.96 -1.03
N MET A 134 -12.89 13.31 0.12
CA MET A 134 -12.26 12.00 0.18
C MET A 134 -13.14 11.00 0.93
N VAL A 135 -13.28 9.80 0.39
CA VAL A 135 -13.92 8.65 1.04
C VAL A 135 -12.93 7.50 1.05
N VAL A 136 -12.55 7.04 2.24
CA VAL A 136 -11.48 6.07 2.42
C VAL A 136 -12.02 4.81 3.08
N LEU A 137 -11.83 3.69 2.41
CA LEU A 137 -12.34 2.38 2.80
C LEU A 137 -11.18 1.53 3.32
N PRO A 138 -11.21 1.12 4.60
CA PRO A 138 -10.32 0.09 5.12
C PRO A 138 -10.68 -1.30 4.59
N VAL A 139 -9.68 -2.14 4.34
CA VAL A 139 -9.89 -3.59 4.17
C VAL A 139 -9.80 -4.27 5.52
N CYS A 140 -10.76 -5.14 5.83
CA CYS A 140 -10.76 -5.90 7.08
C CYS A 140 -11.38 -7.30 6.98
N THR A 141 -11.59 -7.81 5.76
CA THR A 141 -12.40 -9.01 5.46
C THR A 141 -11.63 -10.12 4.74
N GLY A 142 -10.35 -9.88 4.39
CA GLY A 142 -9.47 -10.88 3.79
C GLY A 142 -9.88 -11.34 2.38
N ASP A 143 -10.81 -10.65 1.73
CA ASP A 143 -11.46 -11.04 0.46
C ASP A 143 -11.29 -9.96 -0.64
N SER A 144 -10.31 -9.08 -0.47
CA SER A 144 -10.00 -7.98 -1.38
C SER A 144 -11.22 -7.14 -1.78
N TYR A 145 -12.13 -6.86 -0.83
CA TYR A 145 -13.37 -6.10 -1.06
C TYR A 145 -14.41 -6.77 -1.97
N LEU A 146 -14.20 -7.99 -2.47
CA LEU A 146 -15.07 -8.60 -3.49
C LEU A 146 -15.99 -9.70 -2.92
N GLY A 147 -15.73 -10.16 -1.69
CA GLY A 147 -16.48 -11.23 -1.04
C GLY A 147 -17.79 -10.79 -0.37
N ALA A 148 -18.77 -11.71 -0.29
CA ALA A 148 -19.99 -11.54 0.51
C ALA A 148 -20.48 -12.86 1.13
N ARG A 149 -19.56 -13.68 1.64
CA ARG A 149 -19.85 -15.01 2.21
C ARG A 149 -19.15 -15.22 3.54
N ASP A 150 -19.89 -15.65 4.55
CA ASP A 150 -19.30 -16.10 5.80
C ASP A 150 -18.82 -17.54 5.64
N VAL A 151 -17.57 -17.82 5.98
CA VAL A 151 -16.94 -19.14 5.78
C VAL A 151 -16.38 -19.66 7.11
N THR A 152 -16.76 -20.89 7.47
CA THR A 152 -16.15 -21.60 8.61
C THR A 152 -14.99 -22.45 8.13
N TYR A 153 -13.81 -22.13 8.63
CA TYR A 153 -12.57 -22.84 8.36
C TYR A 153 -12.25 -23.81 9.50
N VAL A 154 -11.55 -24.88 9.16
CA VAL A 154 -11.15 -25.94 10.10
C VAL A 154 -9.66 -26.20 9.94
N ILE A 155 -8.89 -26.07 11.02
CA ILE A 155 -7.49 -26.47 11.09
C ILE A 155 -7.37 -27.72 11.94
N GLU A 156 -6.90 -28.79 11.32
CA GLU A 156 -6.56 -30.03 12.02
C GLU A 156 -5.34 -29.81 12.92
N LYS A 157 -5.47 -30.10 14.22
CA LYS A 157 -4.36 -30.03 15.18
C LYS A 157 -3.80 -31.43 15.45
N GLU A 158 -2.49 -31.52 15.67
CA GLU A 158 -1.80 -32.79 15.98
C GLU A 158 -2.36 -33.50 17.23
N ASN A 159 -3.00 -32.77 18.15
CA ASN A 159 -3.63 -33.30 19.36
C ASN A 159 -5.05 -33.88 19.13
N GLY A 160 -5.51 -33.94 17.88
CA GLY A 160 -6.76 -34.59 17.47
C GLY A 160 -8.04 -33.79 17.73
N LYS A 161 -7.95 -32.51 18.14
CA LYS A 161 -9.12 -31.62 18.21
C LYS A 161 -9.00 -30.52 17.15
N PRO A 162 -9.84 -30.54 16.10
CA PRO A 162 -9.82 -29.48 15.10
C PRO A 162 -10.15 -28.13 15.75
N ARG A 163 -9.48 -27.07 15.29
CA ARG A 163 -9.86 -25.69 15.62
C ARG A 163 -10.73 -25.17 14.48
N GLU A 164 -11.98 -24.85 14.80
CA GLU A 164 -12.90 -24.19 13.89
C GLU A 164 -12.94 -22.69 14.19
N PHE A 165 -13.05 -21.88 13.15
CA PHE A 165 -13.27 -20.45 13.25
C PHE A 165 -14.01 -19.94 12.01
N THR A 166 -14.86 -18.95 12.20
CA THR A 166 -15.59 -18.30 11.11
C THR A 166 -14.89 -17.01 10.72
N VAL A 167 -14.74 -16.80 9.41
CA VAL A 167 -14.33 -15.53 8.82
C VAL A 167 -15.51 -14.94 8.05
N TYR A 168 -15.83 -13.70 8.37
CA TYR A 168 -16.87 -12.92 7.69
C TYR A 168 -16.27 -12.24 6.46
N HIS A 169 -16.28 -12.90 5.29
CA HIS A 169 -15.85 -12.27 4.02
C HIS A 169 -16.96 -11.38 3.47
N ARG A 170 -17.11 -10.20 4.08
CA ARG A 170 -18.17 -9.22 3.76
C ARG A 170 -17.63 -7.97 3.07
N GLY A 171 -16.49 -8.08 2.38
CA GLY A 171 -15.83 -6.94 1.74
C GLY A 171 -16.73 -6.19 0.76
N GLN A 172 -17.52 -6.90 -0.03
CA GLN A 172 -18.46 -6.28 -0.96
C GLN A 172 -19.67 -5.69 -0.25
N THR A 173 -20.23 -6.38 0.76
CA THR A 173 -21.30 -5.83 1.60
C THR A 173 -20.87 -4.51 2.25
N ASN A 174 -19.67 -4.48 2.83
CA ASN A 174 -19.06 -3.29 3.44
C ASN A 174 -18.89 -2.18 2.42
N THR A 175 -18.31 -2.49 1.25
CA THR A 175 -18.03 -1.48 0.23
C THR A 175 -19.30 -0.93 -0.39
N MET A 176 -20.32 -1.74 -0.65
CA MET A 176 -21.59 -1.26 -1.18
C MET A 176 -22.35 -0.35 -0.21
N ALA A 177 -22.22 -0.56 1.11
CA ALA A 177 -22.75 0.38 2.08
C ALA A 177 -22.10 1.78 1.93
N VAL A 178 -20.79 1.82 1.66
CA VAL A 178 -20.07 3.07 1.37
C VAL A 178 -20.44 3.64 0.01
N MET A 179 -20.58 2.82 -1.03
CA MET A 179 -21.02 3.28 -2.36
C MET A 179 -22.42 3.90 -2.31
N ASN A 180 -23.36 3.27 -1.60
CA ASN A 180 -24.69 3.84 -1.39
C ASN A 180 -24.62 5.18 -0.65
N TRP A 181 -23.76 5.29 0.37
CA TRP A 181 -23.53 6.57 1.02
C TRP A 181 -22.95 7.61 0.06
N ILE A 182 -22.03 7.25 -0.84
CA ILE A 182 -21.53 8.14 -1.88
C ILE A 182 -22.69 8.60 -2.79
N TYR A 183 -23.55 7.68 -3.23
CA TYR A 183 -24.70 7.98 -4.10
C TYR A 183 -25.69 8.95 -3.46
N ASP A 184 -25.93 8.80 -2.16
CA ASP A 184 -26.83 9.68 -1.41
C ASP A 184 -26.24 11.08 -1.15
N ASN A 185 -24.92 11.26 -1.32
CA ASN A 185 -24.21 12.47 -0.88
C ASN A 185 -23.52 13.26 -1.99
N PHE A 186 -23.31 12.66 -3.16
CA PHE A 186 -22.70 13.32 -4.31
C PHE A 186 -23.69 13.30 -5.48
N GLU A 187 -24.50 14.35 -5.62
CA GLU A 187 -25.56 14.38 -6.64
C GLU A 187 -25.01 14.37 -8.08
N SER A 188 -24.00 15.19 -8.35
CA SER A 188 -23.43 15.37 -9.70
C SER A 188 -21.94 15.74 -9.64
N PRO A 189 -21.06 14.85 -9.13
CA PRO A 189 -19.63 15.09 -9.17
C PRO A 189 -19.15 15.22 -10.62
N GLN A 190 -18.16 16.08 -10.87
CA GLN A 190 -17.56 16.26 -12.20
C GLN A 190 -16.35 15.36 -12.40
N GLU A 191 -15.61 15.11 -11.33
CA GLU A 191 -14.39 14.31 -11.34
C GLU A 191 -14.44 13.30 -10.19
N ILE A 192 -14.29 12.02 -10.52
CA ILE A 192 -14.16 10.94 -9.54
C ILE A 192 -12.84 10.22 -9.82
N PHE A 193 -11.97 10.19 -8.83
CA PHE A 193 -10.74 9.42 -8.86
C PHE A 193 -10.86 8.27 -7.87
N VAL A 194 -10.83 7.04 -8.36
CA VAL A 194 -10.83 5.83 -7.55
C VAL A 194 -9.42 5.27 -7.54
N ALA A 195 -8.80 5.22 -6.37
CA ALA A 195 -7.47 4.65 -6.21
C ALA A 195 -7.51 3.52 -5.19
N GLY A 196 -6.65 2.53 -5.36
CA GLY A 196 -6.52 1.49 -4.36
C GLY A 196 -5.13 0.88 -4.41
N SER A 197 -4.63 0.44 -3.26
CA SER A 197 -3.32 -0.18 -3.16
C SER A 197 -3.44 -1.63 -2.71
N SER A 198 -2.56 -2.52 -3.20
CA SER A 198 -2.53 -3.95 -2.82
C SER A 198 -3.89 -4.63 -3.03
N ALA A 199 -4.48 -5.25 -2.01
CA ALA A 199 -5.85 -5.79 -2.08
C ALA A 199 -6.91 -4.79 -2.58
N GLY A 200 -6.77 -3.49 -2.26
CA GLY A 200 -7.65 -2.45 -2.80
C GLY A 200 -7.42 -2.15 -4.29
N ALA A 201 -6.20 -2.37 -4.78
CA ALA A 201 -5.86 -2.22 -6.18
C ALA A 201 -6.57 -3.28 -7.05
N LEU A 202 -6.75 -4.51 -6.54
CA LEU A 202 -7.56 -5.55 -7.19
C LEU A 202 -9.01 -5.11 -7.36
N ALA A 203 -9.61 -4.52 -6.33
CA ALA A 203 -11.02 -4.12 -6.35
C ALA A 203 -11.30 -2.82 -7.12
N THR A 204 -10.27 -2.00 -7.35
CA THR A 204 -10.40 -0.66 -7.94
C THR A 204 -11.15 -0.66 -9.27
N PRO A 205 -10.86 -1.52 -10.27
CA PRO A 205 -11.57 -1.53 -11.55
C PRO A 205 -13.06 -1.79 -11.38
N PHE A 206 -13.44 -2.71 -10.51
CA PHE A 206 -14.84 -3.04 -10.26
C PHE A 206 -15.59 -1.83 -9.71
N TYR A 207 -15.12 -1.25 -8.61
CA TYR A 207 -15.80 -0.11 -7.98
C TYR A 207 -15.74 1.18 -8.81
N ALA A 208 -14.66 1.40 -9.55
CA ALA A 208 -14.59 2.51 -10.50
C ALA A 208 -15.61 2.35 -11.64
N SER A 209 -15.86 1.12 -12.11
CA SER A 209 -16.91 0.87 -13.11
C SER A 209 -18.32 1.17 -12.58
N LEU A 210 -18.61 0.84 -11.33
CA LEU A 210 -19.91 1.16 -10.72
C LEU A 210 -20.11 2.67 -10.60
N LEU A 211 -19.07 3.41 -10.19
CA LEU A 211 -19.10 4.87 -10.11
C LEU A 211 -19.25 5.52 -11.49
N ALA A 212 -18.57 5.00 -12.51
CA ALA A 212 -18.70 5.47 -13.89
C ALA A 212 -20.09 5.23 -14.49
N GLN A 213 -20.75 4.12 -14.12
CA GLN A 213 -22.13 3.83 -14.50
C GLN A 213 -23.14 4.73 -13.77
N GLN A 214 -22.93 4.95 -12.47
CA GLN A 214 -23.78 5.82 -11.66
C GLN A 214 -23.69 7.30 -12.08
N TYR A 215 -22.48 7.74 -12.46
CA TYR A 215 -22.20 9.12 -12.85
C TYR A 215 -21.68 9.21 -14.29
N PRO A 216 -22.56 8.99 -15.30
CA PRO A 216 -22.14 8.92 -16.71
C PRO A 216 -21.57 10.23 -17.25
N GLU A 217 -21.95 11.37 -16.65
CA GLU A 217 -21.45 12.71 -17.01
C GLU A 217 -20.15 13.08 -16.29
N ALA A 218 -19.75 12.32 -15.26
CA ALA A 218 -18.50 12.55 -14.55
C ALA A 218 -17.33 11.94 -15.33
N ARG A 219 -16.17 12.57 -15.23
CA ARG A 219 -14.91 11.90 -15.58
C ARG A 219 -14.53 10.97 -14.44
N VAL A 220 -14.47 9.66 -14.70
CA VAL A 220 -14.11 8.65 -13.71
C VAL A 220 -12.80 7.98 -14.08
N VAL A 221 -11.88 7.94 -13.11
CA VAL A 221 -10.55 7.33 -13.22
C VAL A 221 -10.41 6.22 -12.20
N GLY A 222 -9.86 5.07 -12.60
CA GLY A 222 -9.40 4.01 -11.71
C GLY A 222 -7.87 3.86 -11.76
N LEU A 223 -7.19 3.94 -10.61
CA LEU A 223 -5.75 3.71 -10.46
C LEU A 223 -5.46 2.60 -9.46
N SER A 224 -4.95 1.48 -9.95
CA SER A 224 -4.50 0.35 -9.13
C SER A 224 -3.00 0.48 -8.81
N ASP A 225 -2.64 0.45 -7.54
CA ASP A 225 -1.26 0.53 -7.01
C ASP A 225 -0.80 -0.82 -6.43
N ASP A 226 0.13 -1.47 -7.11
CA ASP A 226 0.81 -2.70 -6.69
C ASP A 226 -0.09 -3.96 -6.56
N ALA A 227 -0.69 -4.36 -7.68
CA ALA A 227 -1.41 -5.63 -7.83
C ALA A 227 -1.29 -6.25 -9.23
N GLY A 228 -0.46 -5.68 -10.11
CA GLY A 228 -0.37 -6.02 -11.52
C GLY A 228 0.12 -7.45 -11.80
N SER A 229 0.78 -8.11 -10.84
CA SER A 229 1.23 -9.51 -11.01
C SER A 229 0.13 -10.55 -10.78
N PHE A 230 -0.96 -10.19 -10.10
CA PHE A 230 -2.06 -11.09 -9.74
C PHE A 230 -3.04 -11.30 -10.90
N GLY A 231 -2.53 -11.75 -12.04
CA GLY A 231 -3.34 -12.08 -13.20
C GLY A 231 -4.08 -13.41 -13.06
N ARG A 232 -4.97 -13.69 -14.02
CA ARG A 232 -5.82 -14.89 -14.06
C ARG A 232 -5.12 -16.20 -13.69
N GLU A 233 -3.94 -16.45 -14.26
CA GLU A 233 -3.19 -17.69 -14.03
C GLU A 233 -2.50 -17.69 -12.66
N ALA A 234 -1.86 -16.58 -12.30
CA ALA A 234 -1.11 -16.42 -11.06
C ALA A 234 -1.99 -16.45 -9.79
N SER A 235 -3.26 -16.04 -9.94
CA SER A 235 -4.26 -16.03 -8.86
C SER A 235 -5.10 -17.31 -8.79
N ALA A 236 -4.84 -18.33 -9.60
CA ALA A 236 -5.65 -19.55 -9.62
C ALA A 236 -5.63 -20.33 -8.29
N GLY A 237 -4.57 -20.19 -7.49
CA GLY A 237 -4.45 -20.82 -6.16
C GLY A 237 -5.31 -20.19 -5.07
N SER A 238 -5.71 -18.91 -5.24
CA SER A 238 -6.60 -18.20 -4.33
C SER A 238 -8.03 -18.26 -4.88
N ASP A 239 -8.70 -19.40 -4.75
CA ASP A 239 -10.07 -19.63 -5.25
C ASP A 239 -11.08 -18.62 -4.65
N PRO A 240 -11.51 -17.58 -5.40
CA PRO A 240 -12.34 -16.52 -4.87
C PRO A 240 -13.83 -16.91 -4.83
N THR A 241 -14.20 -18.07 -5.40
CA THR A 241 -15.57 -18.60 -5.33
C THR A 241 -15.98 -18.91 -3.88
N LYS A 242 -15.01 -19.22 -3.02
CA LYS A 242 -15.22 -19.42 -1.58
C LYS A 242 -15.78 -18.17 -0.90
N TRP A 243 -15.40 -16.98 -1.35
CA TRP A 243 -15.95 -15.72 -0.83
C TRP A 243 -17.26 -15.31 -1.52
N GLY A 244 -17.74 -16.07 -2.50
CA GLY A 244 -18.93 -15.75 -3.29
C GLY A 244 -18.73 -14.62 -4.31
N VAL A 245 -17.48 -14.35 -4.72
CA VAL A 245 -17.15 -13.26 -5.64
C VAL A 245 -17.95 -13.33 -6.95
N PRO A 246 -17.99 -14.45 -7.70
CA PRO A 246 -18.77 -14.49 -8.93
C PRO A 246 -20.24 -14.15 -8.74
N GLU A 247 -20.90 -14.75 -7.75
CA GLU A 247 -22.33 -14.54 -7.49
C GLU A 247 -22.66 -13.09 -7.13
N VAL A 248 -21.70 -12.37 -6.55
CA VAL A 248 -21.86 -10.98 -6.14
C VAL A 248 -21.62 -10.04 -7.31
N LEU A 249 -20.55 -10.24 -8.08
CA LEU A 249 -20.21 -9.39 -9.22
C LEU A 249 -21.24 -9.53 -10.35
N GLN A 250 -21.74 -10.74 -10.61
CA GLN A 250 -22.76 -11.00 -11.64
C GLN A 250 -24.10 -10.27 -11.42
N LYS A 251 -24.32 -9.67 -10.25
CA LYS A 251 -25.52 -8.86 -9.97
C LYS A 251 -25.42 -7.43 -10.50
N HIS A 252 -24.25 -7.01 -10.97
CA HIS A 252 -24.00 -5.64 -11.43
C HIS A 252 -23.99 -5.57 -12.95
N PRO A 253 -24.55 -4.49 -13.55
CA PRO A 253 -24.58 -4.32 -15.00
C PRO A 253 -23.19 -4.42 -15.64
N GLY A 254 -23.07 -5.25 -16.68
CA GLY A 254 -21.82 -5.48 -17.42
C GLY A 254 -20.86 -6.49 -16.78
N TRP A 255 -21.25 -7.12 -15.68
CA TRP A 255 -20.49 -8.16 -14.96
C TRP A 255 -21.19 -9.52 -14.94
N GLU A 256 -22.32 -9.68 -15.62
CA GLU A 256 -23.18 -10.87 -15.60
C GLU A 256 -22.46 -12.15 -16.07
N GLU A 257 -21.44 -12.00 -16.92
CA GLU A 257 -20.62 -13.11 -17.45
C GLU A 257 -19.34 -13.36 -16.64
N PHE A 258 -19.18 -12.73 -15.47
CA PHE A 258 -17.99 -12.89 -14.66
C PHE A 258 -17.95 -14.27 -13.98
N GLU A 259 -17.08 -15.17 -14.45
CA GLU A 259 -17.02 -16.58 -14.00
C GLU A 259 -16.19 -16.80 -12.72
N GLY A 260 -15.80 -15.75 -12.01
CA GLY A 260 -15.07 -15.86 -10.74
C GLY A 260 -13.55 -15.79 -10.86
N ASN A 261 -12.99 -15.47 -12.03
CA ASN A 261 -11.56 -15.19 -12.11
C ASN A 261 -11.27 -13.73 -11.71
N ALA A 262 -10.88 -13.51 -10.45
CA ALA A 262 -10.57 -12.18 -9.91
C ALA A 262 -9.13 -11.73 -10.19
N GLY A 263 -8.50 -12.24 -11.25
CA GLY A 263 -7.21 -11.72 -11.71
C GLY A 263 -7.33 -10.26 -12.16
N ILE A 264 -6.31 -9.46 -11.87
CA ILE A 264 -6.29 -8.02 -12.16
C ILE A 264 -6.55 -7.73 -13.64
N ASP A 265 -6.03 -8.56 -14.55
CA ASP A 265 -6.28 -8.48 -15.99
C ASP A 265 -7.77 -8.62 -16.33
N GLN A 266 -8.45 -9.61 -15.74
CA GLN A 266 -9.88 -9.83 -15.96
C GLN A 266 -10.71 -8.69 -15.35
N LEU A 267 -10.38 -8.24 -14.14
CA LEU A 267 -11.09 -7.14 -13.49
C LEU A 267 -11.01 -5.84 -14.31
N PHE A 268 -9.84 -5.53 -14.89
CA PHE A 268 -9.68 -4.39 -15.80
C PHE A 268 -10.52 -4.55 -17.08
N LEU A 269 -10.49 -5.73 -17.70
CA LEU A 269 -11.22 -5.98 -18.95
C LEU A 269 -12.75 -5.92 -18.76
N PHE A 270 -13.28 -6.47 -17.66
CA PHE A 270 -14.70 -6.37 -17.35
C PHE A 270 -15.10 -4.92 -17.02
N ALA A 271 -14.31 -4.20 -16.22
CA ALA A 271 -14.57 -2.80 -15.90
C ALA A 271 -14.61 -1.91 -17.14
N ALA A 272 -13.64 -2.06 -18.05
CA ALA A 272 -13.57 -1.26 -19.28
C ALA A 272 -14.74 -1.56 -20.24
N ARG A 273 -15.24 -2.80 -20.27
CA ARG A 273 -16.42 -3.17 -21.07
C ARG A 273 -17.72 -2.64 -20.45
N SER A 274 -17.84 -2.70 -19.12
CA SER A 274 -19.04 -2.31 -18.40
C SER A 274 -19.21 -0.80 -18.26
N ALA A 275 -18.12 -0.03 -18.37
CA ALA A 275 -18.13 1.43 -18.34
C ALA A 275 -17.16 2.03 -19.38
N PRO A 276 -17.60 2.27 -20.63
CA PRO A 276 -16.70 2.75 -21.70
C PRO A 276 -16.09 4.15 -21.47
N ASN A 277 -16.66 4.97 -20.58
CA ASN A 277 -16.14 6.28 -20.17
C ASN A 277 -15.10 6.19 -19.03
N LEU A 278 -14.87 5.00 -18.47
CA LEU A 278 -13.91 4.79 -17.39
C LEU A 278 -12.47 4.78 -17.93
N GLU A 279 -11.62 5.62 -17.35
CA GLU A 279 -10.18 5.61 -17.61
C GLU A 279 -9.47 4.72 -16.58
N LEU A 280 -8.62 3.79 -17.03
CA LEU A 280 -7.98 2.79 -16.18
C LEU A 280 -6.45 2.84 -16.27
N TYR A 281 -5.80 2.83 -15.11
CA TYR A 281 -4.36 2.98 -14.95
C TYR A 281 -3.82 2.01 -13.90
N GLN A 282 -2.52 1.68 -14.03
CA GLN A 282 -1.79 0.92 -13.02
C GLN A 282 -0.47 1.60 -12.67
N VAL A 283 -0.09 1.55 -11.40
CA VAL A 283 1.30 1.72 -10.95
C VAL A 283 1.74 0.43 -10.27
N ASP A 284 2.94 -0.06 -10.59
CA ASP A 284 3.50 -1.23 -9.92
C ASP A 284 5.02 -1.07 -9.72
N HIS A 285 5.57 -1.67 -8.68
CA HIS A 285 7.00 -1.89 -8.52
C HIS A 285 7.40 -3.19 -9.22
N ALA A 286 8.48 -3.12 -10.00
CA ALA A 286 8.94 -4.24 -10.84
C ALA A 286 9.21 -5.53 -10.06
N HIS A 287 9.76 -5.44 -8.85
CA HIS A 287 10.12 -6.59 -8.03
C HIS A 287 9.41 -6.59 -6.68
N ASP A 288 8.18 -6.08 -6.63
CA ASP A 288 7.36 -5.96 -5.43
C ASP A 288 7.43 -7.22 -4.55
N ALA A 289 7.99 -7.05 -3.35
CA ALA A 289 8.26 -8.16 -2.44
C ALA A 289 6.99 -8.74 -1.82
N VAL A 290 5.91 -7.95 -1.70
CA VAL A 290 4.63 -8.42 -1.15
C VAL A 290 3.86 -9.17 -2.22
N GLN A 291 3.86 -8.69 -3.46
CA GLN A 291 3.33 -9.44 -4.59
C GLN A 291 4.03 -10.81 -4.71
N LYS A 292 5.36 -10.84 -4.66
CA LYS A 292 6.14 -12.09 -4.61
C LYS A 292 5.69 -13.02 -3.47
N TYR A 293 5.55 -12.50 -2.26
CA TYR A 293 5.11 -13.27 -1.10
C TYR A 293 3.73 -13.93 -1.32
N TYR A 294 2.73 -13.19 -1.79
CA TYR A 294 1.40 -13.76 -2.04
C TYR A 294 1.40 -14.74 -3.21
N LEU A 295 2.19 -14.51 -4.26
CA LEU A 295 2.36 -15.47 -5.35
C LEU A 295 2.92 -16.79 -4.83
N GLU A 296 3.93 -16.75 -3.95
CA GLU A 296 4.48 -17.97 -3.34
C GLU A 296 3.43 -18.69 -2.48
N LEU A 297 2.58 -17.96 -1.76
CA LEU A 297 1.45 -18.54 -1.02
C LEU A 297 0.41 -19.20 -1.93
N THR A 298 0.16 -18.66 -3.13
CA THR A 298 -0.73 -19.31 -4.12
C THR A 298 -0.06 -20.43 -4.89
N GLY A 299 1.22 -20.72 -4.63
CA GLY A 299 2.00 -21.76 -5.30
C GLY A 299 2.65 -21.30 -6.62
N THR A 300 2.66 -20.01 -6.90
CA THR A 300 3.27 -19.38 -8.09
C THR A 300 4.68 -18.87 -7.75
N GLY A 301 5.71 -19.45 -8.38
CA GLY A 301 7.11 -19.02 -8.24
C GLY A 301 7.62 -18.18 -9.42
N GLU A 302 6.74 -17.66 -10.27
CA GLU A 302 7.10 -16.83 -11.42
C GLU A 302 7.58 -15.45 -10.97
N ASP A 303 8.38 -14.82 -11.83
CA ASP A 303 8.90 -13.47 -11.58
C ASP A 303 7.79 -12.41 -11.62
N VAL A 304 7.78 -11.52 -10.63
CA VAL A 304 6.77 -10.47 -10.46
C VAL A 304 6.73 -9.53 -11.67
N GLN A 305 7.89 -9.08 -12.15
CA GLN A 305 7.98 -8.15 -13.27
C GLN A 305 7.41 -8.78 -14.54
N LYS A 306 7.79 -10.03 -14.81
CA LYS A 306 7.30 -10.79 -15.96
C LYS A 306 5.78 -10.97 -15.92
N LEU A 307 5.20 -11.25 -14.76
CA LEU A 307 3.73 -11.35 -14.60
C LEU A 307 3.05 -9.99 -14.85
N ILE A 308 3.58 -8.91 -14.27
CA ILE A 308 3.07 -7.55 -14.50
C ILE A 308 3.06 -7.22 -16.01
N GLN A 309 4.17 -7.48 -16.71
CA GLN A 309 4.29 -7.25 -18.15
C GLN A 309 3.24 -8.05 -18.93
N THR A 310 3.13 -9.36 -18.65
CA THR A 310 2.19 -10.28 -19.32
C THR A 310 0.73 -9.83 -19.13
N ASN A 311 0.35 -9.47 -17.91
CA ASN A 311 -1.01 -9.05 -17.58
C ASN A 311 -1.33 -7.70 -18.24
N ARG A 312 -0.39 -6.74 -18.23
CA ARG A 312 -0.56 -5.44 -18.90
C ARG A 312 -0.62 -5.57 -20.41
N GLU A 313 0.14 -6.48 -21.03
CA GLU A 313 0.01 -6.80 -22.46
C GLU A 313 -1.38 -7.35 -22.79
N THR A 314 -1.89 -8.25 -21.95
CA THR A 314 -3.25 -8.79 -22.08
C THR A 314 -4.30 -7.66 -22.02
N ILE A 315 -4.20 -6.76 -21.04
CA ILE A 315 -5.09 -5.59 -20.94
C ILE A 315 -4.97 -4.70 -22.18
N ARG A 316 -3.75 -4.29 -22.57
CA ARG A 316 -3.51 -3.38 -23.71
C ARG A 316 -4.00 -3.94 -25.04
N SER A 317 -3.96 -5.26 -25.23
CA SER A 317 -4.44 -5.91 -26.45
C SER A 317 -5.94 -5.67 -26.70
N GLN A 318 -6.71 -5.42 -25.65
CA GLN A 318 -8.15 -5.14 -25.72
C GLN A 318 -8.50 -3.70 -25.34
N GLN A 319 -7.61 -2.99 -24.63
CA GLN A 319 -7.78 -1.61 -24.18
C GLN A 319 -6.53 -0.78 -24.55
N PRO A 320 -6.38 -0.34 -25.82
CA PRO A 320 -5.17 0.36 -26.28
C PRO A 320 -4.89 1.70 -25.58
N GLN A 321 -5.91 2.28 -24.92
CA GLN A 321 -5.77 3.50 -24.11
C GLN A 321 -5.21 3.26 -22.71
N PHE A 322 -5.13 2.01 -22.24
CA PHE A 322 -4.56 1.68 -20.94
C PHE A 322 -3.11 2.18 -20.83
N ARG A 323 -2.79 2.86 -19.74
CA ARG A 323 -1.44 3.35 -19.42
C ARG A 323 -1.03 2.85 -18.05
N SER A 324 0.27 2.70 -17.86
CA SER A 324 0.81 2.23 -16.61
C SER A 324 2.15 2.86 -16.29
N TYR A 325 2.51 2.82 -15.02
CA TYR A 325 3.81 3.23 -14.51
C TYR A 325 4.47 2.01 -13.84
N THR A 326 5.71 1.68 -14.20
CA THR A 326 6.51 0.65 -13.53
C THR A 326 7.66 1.33 -12.80
N ALA A 327 7.58 1.42 -11.47
CA ALA A 327 8.69 1.87 -10.65
C ALA A 327 9.71 0.73 -10.48
N GLY A 328 11.00 1.05 -10.45
CA GLY A 328 11.99 0.07 -10.03
C GLY A 328 11.88 -0.27 -8.54
N GLY A 329 12.50 -1.37 -8.13
CA GLY A 329 12.61 -1.78 -6.74
C GLY A 329 11.57 -2.81 -6.28
N PHE A 330 11.66 -3.12 -4.99
CA PHE A 330 10.92 -4.17 -4.31
C PHE A 330 9.90 -3.65 -3.28
N GLN A 331 9.70 -2.33 -3.23
CA GLN A 331 8.71 -1.73 -2.36
C GLN A 331 7.30 -2.20 -2.73
N HIS A 332 6.37 -2.00 -1.80
CA HIS A 332 4.96 -2.34 -2.00
C HIS A 332 4.10 -1.18 -1.56
N THR A 333 3.21 -0.75 -2.45
CA THR A 333 2.38 0.44 -2.46
C THR A 333 3.18 1.73 -2.38
N ILE A 334 2.70 2.78 -3.03
CA ILE A 334 3.39 4.08 -3.02
C ILE A 334 2.47 5.26 -2.77
N LEU A 335 1.19 5.18 -3.13
CA LEU A 335 0.30 6.35 -3.12
C LEU A 335 0.12 7.00 -1.74
N THR A 336 0.24 6.23 -0.66
CA THR A 336 0.04 6.71 0.73
C THR A 336 1.33 7.02 1.47
N ARG A 337 2.44 7.04 0.72
CA ARG A 337 3.79 7.20 1.26
C ARG A 337 4.42 8.45 0.69
N ASP A 338 5.28 9.05 1.48
CA ASP A 338 6.09 10.21 1.07
C ASP A 338 7.01 9.88 -0.15
N HIS A 339 7.29 8.59 -0.39
CA HIS A 339 8.01 8.13 -1.57
C HIS A 339 7.31 8.48 -2.89
N PHE A 340 6.00 8.69 -2.88
CA PHE A 340 5.21 9.13 -4.03
C PHE A 340 5.80 10.35 -4.75
N TYR A 341 6.40 11.28 -4.00
CA TYR A 341 7.01 12.51 -4.54
C TYR A 341 8.48 12.36 -4.96
N LYS A 342 9.10 11.21 -4.63
CA LYS A 342 10.55 10.99 -4.70
C LYS A 342 10.98 10.07 -5.83
N TYR A 343 10.02 9.38 -6.44
CA TYR A 343 10.26 8.36 -7.47
C TYR A 343 10.08 8.96 -8.85
N GLN A 344 10.98 8.60 -9.76
CA GLN A 344 10.90 8.90 -11.18
C GLN A 344 11.45 7.74 -12.01
N GLU A 345 10.99 7.61 -13.24
CA GLU A 345 11.47 6.64 -14.21
C GLU A 345 11.50 7.28 -15.59
N ASP A 346 12.61 7.10 -16.31
CA ASP A 346 12.84 7.73 -17.63
C ASP A 346 12.56 9.25 -17.64
N GLY A 347 12.92 9.93 -16.53
CA GLY A 347 12.69 11.37 -16.36
C GLY A 347 11.24 11.77 -16.07
N ASN A 348 10.31 10.82 -15.92
CA ASN A 348 8.92 11.07 -15.55
C ASN A 348 8.76 10.81 -14.05
N ARG A 349 8.38 11.85 -13.29
CA ARG A 349 8.09 11.70 -11.87
C ARG A 349 6.74 11.01 -11.68
N LEU A 350 6.65 10.12 -10.70
CA LEU A 350 5.39 9.43 -10.40
C LEU A 350 4.30 10.43 -9.97
N SER A 351 4.64 11.39 -9.11
CA SER A 351 3.70 12.41 -8.65
C SER A 351 3.13 13.24 -9.81
N ASP A 352 3.98 13.66 -10.74
CA ASP A 352 3.57 14.42 -11.93
C ASP A 352 2.71 13.56 -12.86
N TRP A 353 3.04 12.28 -13.04
CA TRP A 353 2.25 11.35 -13.84
C TRP A 353 0.83 11.16 -13.27
N VAL A 354 0.69 10.98 -11.95
CA VAL A 354 -0.61 10.90 -11.30
C VAL A 354 -1.34 12.25 -11.33
N ALA A 355 -0.63 13.37 -11.18
CA ALA A 355 -1.22 14.70 -11.25
C ALA A 355 -1.79 15.01 -12.64
N SER A 356 -1.07 14.67 -13.71
CA SER A 356 -1.56 14.78 -15.09
C SER A 356 -2.81 13.92 -15.31
N ILE A 357 -2.85 12.68 -14.80
CA ILE A 357 -4.07 11.86 -14.86
C ILE A 357 -5.22 12.54 -14.08
N ALA A 358 -4.98 13.02 -12.87
CA ALA A 358 -6.01 13.71 -12.08
C ALA A 358 -6.56 14.95 -12.82
N ALA A 359 -5.70 15.70 -13.50
CA ALA A 359 -6.05 16.89 -14.29
C ALA A 359 -6.73 16.60 -15.65
N GLY A 360 -6.86 15.32 -16.06
CA GLY A 360 -7.46 14.97 -17.36
C GLY A 360 -6.50 15.07 -18.54
N GLU A 361 -5.20 15.11 -18.26
CA GLU A 361 -4.16 15.16 -19.28
C GLU A 361 -3.82 13.76 -19.78
N GLN A 362 -3.35 13.69 -21.02
CA GLN A 362 -2.89 12.45 -21.62
C GLN A 362 -1.49 12.11 -21.12
N VAL A 363 -1.31 10.88 -20.65
CA VAL A 363 -0.02 10.36 -20.19
C VAL A 363 0.46 9.20 -21.07
N LYS A 364 1.77 8.96 -21.05
CA LYS A 364 2.38 7.75 -21.63
C LYS A 364 2.55 6.69 -20.55
N SER A 365 2.70 5.44 -20.99
CA SER A 365 3.22 4.42 -20.08
C SER A 365 4.68 4.72 -19.80
N VAL A 366 5.09 4.50 -18.55
CA VAL A 366 6.46 4.68 -18.09
C VAL A 366 6.90 3.32 -17.54
N ASP A 367 8.06 2.86 -17.97
CA ASP A 367 8.68 1.64 -17.46
C ASP A 367 10.02 1.98 -16.83
N CYS A 368 10.40 1.23 -15.79
CA CYS A 368 11.72 1.37 -15.17
C CYS A 368 12.84 1.13 -16.18
N ALA A 369 14.01 1.71 -15.92
CA ALA A 369 15.19 1.55 -16.76
C ALA A 369 15.66 0.07 -16.85
N GLU A 370 16.65 -0.23 -17.69
CA GLU A 370 17.14 -1.62 -17.91
C GLU A 370 17.44 -2.38 -16.60
N ASP A 371 17.90 -1.68 -15.56
CA ASP A 371 18.04 -2.21 -14.21
C ASP A 371 16.85 -1.76 -13.33
N CYS A 372 15.81 -2.59 -13.28
CA CYS A 372 14.60 -2.34 -12.50
C CYS A 372 14.75 -2.70 -11.01
N PHE A 373 15.94 -3.04 -10.49
CA PHE A 373 16.12 -3.38 -9.07
C PHE A 373 16.03 -2.18 -8.12
N LYS A 374 16.09 -0.95 -8.64
CA LYS A 374 15.95 0.27 -7.86
C LYS A 374 15.10 1.29 -8.61
N PRO A 375 14.26 2.06 -7.92
CA PRO A 375 13.59 3.17 -8.56
C PRO A 375 14.58 4.28 -8.90
N GLY A 376 14.27 5.10 -9.91
CA GLY A 376 14.97 6.37 -10.09
C GLY A 376 14.64 7.32 -8.94
N LEU A 377 15.54 7.41 -7.95
CA LEU A 377 15.39 8.33 -6.82
C LEU A 377 15.79 9.75 -7.22
N ILE A 378 14.98 10.73 -6.81
CA ILE A 378 15.29 12.15 -6.97
C ILE A 378 16.14 12.60 -5.78
N PHE A 379 17.45 12.74 -5.98
CA PHE A 379 18.37 13.19 -4.93
C PHE A 379 18.45 14.71 -4.79
N THR A 380 18.88 15.14 -3.61
CA THR A 380 19.21 16.52 -3.24
C THR A 380 20.62 16.59 -2.63
N GLU A 381 21.20 17.79 -2.54
CA GLU A 381 22.48 17.98 -1.84
C GLU A 381 22.40 17.60 -0.36
N GLN A 382 21.22 17.65 0.25
CA GLN A 382 20.99 17.18 1.63
C GLN A 382 21.18 15.67 1.73
N ASP A 383 20.76 14.89 0.73
CA ASP A 383 20.95 13.43 0.73
C ASP A 383 22.44 13.06 0.78
N LEU A 384 23.28 13.80 0.05
CA LEU A 384 24.73 13.62 0.09
C LEU A 384 25.28 13.94 1.49
N GLN A 385 24.84 15.05 2.09
CA GLN A 385 25.24 15.45 3.45
C GLN A 385 24.83 14.42 4.51
N ILE A 386 23.66 13.79 4.36
CA ILE A 386 23.18 12.73 5.27
C ILE A 386 24.12 11.53 5.22
N ILE A 387 24.52 11.09 4.03
CA ILE A 387 25.41 9.93 3.88
C ILE A 387 26.82 10.26 4.37
N ASP A 388 27.34 11.45 4.08
CA ASP A 388 28.62 11.93 4.63
C ASP A 388 28.60 11.98 6.16
N ARG A 389 27.50 12.46 6.74
CA ARG A 389 27.35 12.50 8.18
C ARG A 389 27.21 11.10 8.79
N THR A 390 26.50 10.20 8.12
CA THR A 390 26.38 8.80 8.53
C THR A 390 27.75 8.11 8.55
N LEU A 391 28.56 8.31 7.50
CA LEU A 391 29.95 7.84 7.44
C LEU A 391 30.75 8.36 8.63
N ALA A 392 30.75 9.67 8.88
CA ALA A 392 31.50 10.30 9.96
C ALA A 392 31.13 9.78 11.36
N LEU A 393 29.90 9.28 11.55
CA LEU A 393 29.43 8.74 12.82
C LEU A 393 29.91 7.30 13.09
N ILE A 394 30.27 6.53 12.05
CA ILE A 394 30.60 5.10 12.18
C ILE A 394 31.96 4.71 11.60
N SER A 395 32.74 5.65 11.02
CA SER A 395 34.00 5.33 10.34
C SER A 395 35.23 5.33 11.26
N ASN A 396 35.17 5.94 12.44
CA ASN A 396 36.30 5.97 13.38
C ASN A 396 36.46 4.61 14.07
N GLU A 397 37.67 4.29 14.53
CA GLU A 397 37.94 3.06 15.29
C GLU A 397 36.98 2.95 16.50
N ASN A 398 36.33 1.80 16.64
CA ASN A 398 35.34 1.52 17.70
C ASN A 398 34.05 2.37 17.68
N SER A 399 33.82 3.22 16.68
CA SER A 399 32.60 4.05 16.58
C SER A 399 31.39 3.32 15.98
N TRP A 400 31.59 2.17 15.34
CA TRP A 400 30.50 1.34 14.84
C TRP A 400 30.06 0.31 15.90
N ASN A 401 28.75 0.18 16.10
CA ASN A 401 28.14 -0.84 16.95
C ASN A 401 27.50 -1.97 16.10
N PRO A 402 28.06 -3.20 16.12
CA PRO A 402 27.53 -4.34 15.37
C PRO A 402 26.25 -4.95 15.98
N SER A 403 25.72 -4.37 17.06
CA SER A 403 24.48 -4.80 17.70
C SER A 403 23.45 -3.68 17.69
N GLY A 404 22.70 -3.59 16.59
CA GLY A 404 21.59 -2.69 16.40
C GLY A 404 20.27 -3.30 16.85
N GLU A 405 19.44 -2.53 17.55
CA GLU A 405 18.11 -2.95 17.99
C GLU A 405 17.01 -2.13 17.32
N ARG A 406 15.79 -2.68 17.31
CA ARG A 406 14.58 -1.92 17.00
C ARG A 406 14.24 -1.05 18.20
N GLY A 407 14.12 0.26 18.02
CA GLY A 407 13.75 1.17 19.09
C GLY A 407 14.29 2.59 18.94
N PRO A 408 14.13 3.43 19.97
CA PRO A 408 14.73 4.75 20.03
C PRO A 408 16.24 4.68 19.89
N CYS A 409 16.84 5.61 19.15
CA CYS A 409 18.28 5.71 19.04
C CYS A 409 18.87 6.46 20.24
N PRO A 410 19.97 5.98 20.83
CA PRO A 410 20.58 6.65 21.97
C PRO A 410 21.12 8.02 21.57
N SER A 411 20.72 9.05 22.31
CA SER A 411 21.11 10.45 22.03
C SER A 411 22.60 10.73 22.28
N ARG A 412 23.27 9.88 23.08
CA ARG A 412 24.72 9.88 23.30
C ARG A 412 25.19 8.44 23.46
N ALA A 413 26.05 7.99 22.56
CA ALA A 413 26.77 6.74 22.67
C ALA A 413 28.14 6.91 22.03
N ASP A 414 29.15 6.21 22.58
CA ASP A 414 30.51 6.21 22.05
C ASP A 414 30.59 5.48 20.69
N SER A 415 29.59 4.63 20.40
CA SER A 415 29.41 3.94 19.13
C SER A 415 27.94 3.92 18.69
N GLN A 416 27.70 3.84 17.38
CA GLN A 416 26.37 3.86 16.77
C GLN A 416 26.18 2.67 15.84
N SER A 417 24.97 2.11 15.83
CA SER A 417 24.56 1.18 14.77
C SER A 417 24.30 1.96 13.47
N LEU A 418 24.38 1.29 12.32
CA LEU A 418 24.12 1.89 11.02
C LEU A 418 22.77 2.61 10.98
N ARG A 419 21.71 1.96 11.48
CA ARG A 419 20.36 2.55 11.57
C ARG A 419 20.37 3.86 12.37
N CYS A 420 20.98 3.86 13.55
CA CYS A 420 20.95 5.04 14.41
C CYS A 420 21.81 6.18 13.88
N ALA A 421 22.99 5.87 13.33
CA ALA A 421 23.80 6.86 12.63
C ALA A 421 23.02 7.51 11.47
N ALA A 422 22.32 6.73 10.64
CA ALA A 422 21.52 7.21 9.54
C ALA A 422 20.34 8.10 10.00
N VAL A 423 19.60 7.68 11.03
CA VAL A 423 18.48 8.46 11.60
C VAL A 423 18.98 9.76 12.22
N MET A 424 20.09 9.73 12.97
CA MET A 424 20.71 10.93 13.54
C MET A 424 21.16 11.89 12.45
N ALA A 425 21.88 11.40 11.45
CA ALA A 425 22.34 12.21 10.32
C ALA A 425 21.18 12.88 9.57
N ALA A 426 20.12 12.12 9.25
CA ALA A 426 18.92 12.67 8.63
C ALA A 426 18.26 13.75 9.49
N THR A 427 18.14 13.51 10.80
CA THR A 427 17.55 14.50 11.73
C THR A 427 18.38 15.79 11.80
N GLU A 428 19.71 15.67 11.85
CA GLU A 428 20.62 16.82 11.91
C GLU A 428 20.59 17.66 10.63
N VAL A 429 20.48 17.02 9.46
CA VAL A 429 20.50 17.71 8.15
C VAL A 429 19.14 18.30 7.78
N THR A 430 18.06 17.55 7.98
CA THR A 430 16.72 17.95 7.52
C THR A 430 15.90 18.65 8.61
N GLY A 431 16.32 18.54 9.87
CA GLY A 431 15.53 18.97 11.03
C GLY A 431 14.37 18.03 11.38
N LYS A 432 14.18 16.93 10.64
CA LYS A 432 13.11 15.96 10.85
C LYS A 432 13.67 14.55 11.02
N ALA A 433 13.23 13.86 12.07
CA ALA A 433 13.60 12.47 12.28
C ALA A 433 12.77 11.56 11.37
N PRO A 434 13.41 10.69 10.56
CA PRO A 434 12.68 9.67 9.81
C PRO A 434 11.92 8.76 10.77
N THR A 435 10.60 8.70 10.63
CA THR A 435 9.72 7.91 11.51
C THR A 435 8.93 6.90 10.69
N GLY A 436 9.34 5.64 10.78
CA GLY A 436 8.80 4.61 9.91
C GLY A 436 9.06 4.88 8.44
N MET A 437 8.00 5.13 7.67
CA MET A 437 8.08 5.50 6.25
C MET A 437 7.84 6.99 6.00
N LYS A 438 7.68 7.77 7.07
CA LYS A 438 7.49 9.22 7.00
C LYS A 438 8.84 9.94 7.06
N ASP A 439 8.96 11.00 6.25
CA ASP A 439 10.13 11.88 6.19
C ASP A 439 11.45 11.11 5.88
N VAL A 440 11.41 10.01 5.12
CA VAL A 440 12.60 9.21 4.77
C VAL A 440 13.32 9.83 3.57
N PRO A 441 14.53 10.40 3.70
CA PRO A 441 15.20 11.07 2.59
C PRO A 441 15.64 10.07 1.50
N PRO A 442 15.63 10.46 0.22
CA PRO A 442 16.12 9.64 -0.90
C PRO A 442 17.49 8.99 -0.65
N GLY A 443 18.43 9.69 0.00
CA GLY A 443 19.75 9.12 0.32
C GLY A 443 19.67 7.90 1.25
N LEU A 444 18.75 7.91 2.22
CA LEU A 444 18.52 6.75 3.09
C LEU A 444 17.81 5.62 2.35
N LEU A 445 16.92 5.94 1.41
CA LEU A 445 16.31 4.92 0.56
C LEU A 445 17.35 4.23 -0.31
N GLU A 446 18.28 4.98 -0.91
CA GLU A 446 19.38 4.40 -1.70
C GLU A 446 20.28 3.50 -0.86
N LEU A 447 20.53 3.85 0.41
CA LEU A 447 21.24 2.98 1.35
C LEU A 447 20.47 1.68 1.60
N ILE A 448 19.16 1.76 1.87
CA ILE A 448 18.30 0.59 2.07
C ILE A 448 18.30 -0.29 0.82
N PHE A 449 18.07 0.27 -0.37
CA PHE A 449 18.06 -0.47 -1.63
C PHE A 449 19.41 -1.14 -1.92
N THR A 450 20.52 -0.43 -1.68
CA THR A 450 21.87 -0.97 -1.86
C THR A 450 22.13 -2.17 -0.96
N ILE A 451 21.76 -2.06 0.32
CA ILE A 451 21.90 -3.17 1.28
C ILE A 451 21.00 -4.34 0.91
N THR A 452 19.76 -4.06 0.49
CA THR A 452 18.84 -5.12 0.08
C THR A 452 19.37 -5.89 -1.13
N ALA A 453 19.96 -5.20 -2.11
CA ALA A 453 20.58 -5.84 -3.27
C ALA A 453 21.81 -6.71 -2.92
N LEU A 454 22.51 -6.42 -1.82
CA LEU A 454 23.65 -7.22 -1.37
C LEU A 454 23.24 -8.55 -0.73
N GLN A 455 22.06 -8.64 -0.10
CA GLN A 455 21.60 -9.86 0.58
C GLN A 455 20.10 -10.16 0.35
N PRO A 456 19.66 -10.33 -0.91
CA PRO A 456 18.23 -10.39 -1.27
C PRO A 456 17.42 -11.43 -0.47
N ASP A 457 18.05 -12.51 -0.02
CA ASP A 457 17.40 -13.61 0.71
C ASP A 457 17.32 -13.42 2.24
N LYS A 458 17.96 -12.39 2.82
CA LYS A 458 18.06 -12.21 4.29
C LYS A 458 16.97 -11.29 4.88
N TYR A 459 16.15 -10.62 4.06
CA TYR A 459 15.35 -9.47 4.53
C TYR A 459 13.84 -9.72 4.59
N GLY A 460 13.39 -10.44 5.63
CA GLY A 460 12.02 -10.29 6.15
C GLY A 460 11.87 -9.10 7.13
N GLY A 461 12.97 -8.43 7.49
CA GLY A 461 13.01 -7.38 8.53
C GLY A 461 13.57 -6.03 8.05
N SER A 462 14.09 -5.22 8.99
CA SER A 462 14.77 -3.95 8.67
C SER A 462 16.13 -4.22 8.01
N PRO A 463 16.35 -3.86 6.73
CA PRO A 463 17.61 -4.15 6.03
C PRO A 463 18.82 -3.54 6.73
N LEU A 464 18.67 -2.32 7.27
CA LEU A 464 19.73 -1.63 8.02
C LEU A 464 20.14 -2.40 9.28
N ILE A 465 19.19 -3.01 10.00
CA ILE A 465 19.49 -3.78 11.22
C ILE A 465 20.07 -5.14 10.86
N ALA A 466 19.46 -5.83 9.88
CA ALA A 466 19.89 -7.15 9.46
C ALA A 466 21.34 -7.12 8.94
N TYR A 467 21.67 -6.15 8.08
CA TYR A 467 23.02 -5.96 7.58
C TYR A 467 24.01 -5.53 8.68
N ASN A 468 23.58 -4.65 9.59
CA ASN A 468 24.42 -4.22 10.73
C ASN A 468 24.76 -5.37 11.69
N ASN A 469 23.83 -6.30 11.90
CA ASN A 469 23.97 -7.38 12.89
C ASN A 469 24.49 -8.69 12.26
N ASP A 470 24.78 -8.69 10.96
CA ASP A 470 25.27 -9.87 10.27
C ASP A 470 26.69 -10.19 10.75
N PRO A 471 26.95 -11.40 11.30
CA PRO A 471 28.28 -11.77 11.78
C PRO A 471 29.34 -11.81 10.68
N GLU A 472 28.95 -11.85 9.40
CA GLU A 472 29.87 -11.81 8.26
C GLU A 472 30.23 -10.38 7.85
N THR A 473 29.54 -9.38 8.39
CA THR A 473 29.72 -7.97 8.02
C THR A 473 30.60 -7.26 9.06
N ASN A 474 31.59 -6.51 8.60
CA ASN A 474 32.50 -5.75 9.45
C ASN A 474 32.43 -4.23 9.17
N GLN A 475 33.21 -3.44 9.92
CA GLN A 475 33.19 -1.97 9.81
C GLN A 475 33.65 -1.47 8.43
N GLU A 476 34.61 -2.16 7.78
CA GLU A 476 35.08 -1.79 6.45
C GLU A 476 33.98 -2.01 5.40
N ASP A 477 33.18 -3.06 5.53
CA ASP A 477 32.03 -3.33 4.65
C ASP A 477 30.95 -2.24 4.78
N MET A 478 30.70 -1.76 6.00
CA MET A 478 29.78 -0.64 6.26
C MET A 478 30.24 0.64 5.55
N ILE A 479 31.53 0.97 5.69
CA ILE A 479 32.14 2.14 5.06
C ILE A 479 32.07 2.01 3.54
N ALA A 480 32.45 0.85 2.98
CA ALA A 480 32.42 0.60 1.55
C ALA A 480 31.00 0.73 0.98
N THR A 481 29.99 0.25 1.69
CA THR A 481 28.58 0.37 1.30
C THR A 481 28.12 1.82 1.29
N LEU A 482 28.44 2.61 2.32
CA LEU A 482 28.08 4.02 2.38
C LEU A 482 28.81 4.86 1.32
N GLU A 483 30.10 4.57 1.05
CA GLU A 483 30.83 5.23 -0.04
C GLU A 483 30.24 4.90 -1.41
N LYS A 484 29.77 3.66 -1.63
CA LYS A 484 29.03 3.30 -2.84
C LYS A 484 27.74 4.10 -2.97
N VAL A 485 26.96 4.20 -1.91
CA VAL A 485 25.71 4.99 -1.88
C VAL A 485 25.99 6.47 -2.17
N LYS A 486 27.04 7.03 -1.55
CA LYS A 486 27.49 8.40 -1.77
C LYS A 486 27.81 8.66 -3.24
N GLU A 487 28.53 7.74 -3.88
CA GLU A 487 28.85 7.84 -5.30
C GLU A 487 27.59 7.77 -6.18
N THR A 488 26.65 6.88 -5.88
CA THR A 488 25.34 6.85 -6.57
C THR A 488 24.62 8.19 -6.48
N ILE A 489 24.56 8.79 -5.28
CA ILE A 489 23.89 10.08 -5.06
C ILE A 489 24.55 11.18 -5.88
N LYS A 490 25.89 11.24 -5.91
CA LYS A 490 26.63 12.22 -6.73
C LYS A 490 26.31 12.09 -8.22
N GLN A 491 26.32 10.86 -8.74
CA GLN A 491 25.98 10.60 -10.14
C GLN A 491 24.53 10.98 -10.46
N GLY A 492 23.61 10.75 -9.51
CA GLY A 492 22.22 11.18 -9.62
C GLY A 492 22.10 12.71 -9.68
N LEU A 493 22.77 13.43 -8.77
CA LEU A 493 22.81 14.90 -8.77
C LEU A 493 23.39 15.47 -10.06
N GLU A 494 24.41 14.83 -10.63
CA GLU A 494 24.98 15.25 -11.91
C GLU A 494 24.01 15.04 -13.08
N LYS A 495 23.27 13.93 -13.10
CA LYS A 495 22.24 13.66 -14.13
C LYS A 495 21.03 14.61 -14.03
N GLN A 496 20.78 15.17 -12.85
CA GLN A 496 19.67 16.10 -12.59
C GLN A 496 20.00 17.56 -12.95
N ARG A 497 21.27 17.88 -13.20
CA ARG A 497 21.73 19.21 -13.62
C ARG A 497 21.74 19.31 -15.14
#